data_AF-A0A6B2GY76-F1
#
_entry.id   AF-A0A6B2GY76-F1
#
_cell.length_a   1.000
_cell.length_b   1.000
_cell.length_c   1.000
_cell.angle_alpha   90.00
_cell.angle_beta   90.00
_cell.angle_gamma   90.00
#
_symmetry.space_group_name_H-M   'P 1'
#
loop_
_entity.id
_entity.type
_entity.pdbx_description
1 polymer ?
#
loop_
_entity_poly.entity_id
_entity_poly.type
_entity_poly.pdbx_seq_one_letter_code
_entity_poly.pdbx_strand_id
1 'polypeptide(L)'
;MASNVMTKKASAPRANTVRPKPAEEAPKPKKRKGFSIFGLLEKYASVDALFEEGVPLKYLPRILFLTALTLFYIGNTHYAEKTLRRIDKVKVETEDLRADYTTLKSDYMEASKQSEVARNVAPLGLEESSSPPYQVIVPADEY
;
A
#
# COMPACT_ATOMS: atom_id res chain seq x y z
N MET A 1 -48.40 34.25 16.22
CA MET A 1 -49.07 33.04 16.77
C MET A 1 -48.08 31.88 16.68
N ALA A 2 -47.71 31.09 17.68
CA ALA A 2 -47.91 31.00 19.13
C ALA A 2 -46.68 30.21 19.65
N SER A 3 -45.78 30.85 20.40
CA SER A 3 -45.53 30.66 21.85
C SER A 3 -44.84 29.33 22.23
N ASN A 4 -43.50 29.37 22.30
CA ASN A 4 -42.68 28.38 22.99
C ASN A 4 -43.02 28.38 24.49
N VAL A 5 -43.58 27.28 24.97
CA VAL A 5 -43.92 27.10 26.39
C VAL A 5 -42.65 26.67 27.14
N MET A 6 -42.12 27.62 27.90
CA MET A 6 -41.13 27.36 28.95
C MET A 6 -41.73 26.44 30.02
N THR A 7 -41.31 25.17 30.05
CA THR A 7 -41.49 24.31 31.23
C THR A 7 -40.48 24.67 32.31
N LYS A 8 -40.95 25.49 33.24
CA LYS A 8 -40.29 25.92 34.47
C LYS A 8 -39.90 24.69 35.32
N LYS A 9 -38.60 24.47 35.55
CA LYS A 9 -38.12 23.42 36.46
C LYS A 9 -38.30 23.90 37.90
N ALA A 10 -39.16 23.22 38.65
CA ALA A 10 -39.41 23.48 40.07
C ALA A 10 -38.18 23.08 40.90
N SER A 11 -37.75 24.01 41.76
CA SER A 11 -36.77 23.80 42.82
C SER A 11 -37.43 23.14 44.02
N ALA A 12 -36.88 22.04 44.52
CA ALA A 12 -37.23 21.45 45.81
C ALA A 12 -35.94 21.02 46.54
N PRO A 13 -35.97 20.94 47.89
CA PRO A 13 -34.89 21.42 48.76
C PRO A 13 -33.75 20.42 48.96
N ARG A 14 -32.58 20.96 49.32
CA ARG A 14 -31.37 20.23 49.68
C ARG A 14 -31.60 19.43 50.96
N ALA A 15 -31.82 18.13 50.82
CA ALA A 15 -31.68 17.16 51.90
C ALA A 15 -30.39 16.36 51.68
N ASN A 16 -29.58 16.31 52.74
CA ASN A 16 -28.22 15.80 52.81
C ASN A 16 -28.16 14.30 52.44
N THR A 17 -27.66 13.98 51.25
CA THR A 17 -27.26 12.62 50.89
C THR A 17 -25.76 12.51 51.07
N VAL A 18 -25.37 11.48 51.84
CA VAL A 18 -24.01 11.03 52.10
C VAL A 18 -23.15 11.20 50.85
N ARG A 19 -22.01 11.91 50.97
CA ARG A 19 -21.02 11.99 49.89
C ARG A 19 -20.76 10.57 49.37
N PRO A 20 -20.99 10.27 48.08
CA PRO A 20 -20.38 9.07 47.52
C PRO A 20 -18.88 9.23 47.73
N LYS A 21 -18.26 8.27 48.43
CA LYS A 21 -16.80 8.15 48.45
C LYS A 21 -16.30 8.33 47.01
N PRO A 22 -15.26 9.15 46.77
CA PRO A 22 -14.61 9.18 45.46
C PRO A 22 -14.39 7.73 45.05
N ALA A 23 -14.96 7.34 43.91
CA ALA A 23 -14.72 6.03 43.32
C ALA A 23 -13.21 5.79 43.38
N GLU A 24 -12.81 4.70 44.03
CA GLU A 24 -11.43 4.24 44.00
C GLU A 24 -10.92 4.37 42.57
N GLU A 25 -9.85 5.14 42.41
CA GLU A 25 -9.19 5.29 41.13
C GLU A 25 -8.93 3.89 40.57
N ALA A 26 -9.57 3.57 39.45
CA ALA A 26 -9.35 2.34 38.74
C ALA A 26 -7.83 2.17 38.55
N PRO A 27 -7.26 1.00 38.91
CA PRO A 27 -5.82 0.80 38.79
C PRO A 27 -5.41 1.03 37.34
N LYS A 28 -4.57 2.05 37.11
CA LYS A 28 -4.05 2.40 35.77
C LYS A 28 -3.56 1.11 35.09
N PRO A 29 -3.91 0.86 33.82
CA PRO A 29 -3.55 -0.38 33.15
C PRO A 29 -2.02 -0.51 33.14
N LYS A 30 -1.51 -1.54 33.83
CA LYS A 30 -0.09 -1.91 33.78
C LYS A 30 0.25 -2.17 32.32
N LYS A 31 1.07 -1.29 31.72
CA LYS A 31 1.53 -1.42 30.34
C LYS A 31 2.11 -2.82 30.17
N ARG A 32 1.55 -3.60 29.24
CA ARG A 32 2.05 -4.93 28.90
C ARG A 32 3.50 -4.76 28.44
N LYS A 33 4.46 -5.27 29.21
CA LYS A 33 5.86 -5.39 28.77
C LYS A 33 5.86 -6.38 27.60
N GLY A 34 5.74 -5.85 26.38
CA GLY A 34 6.08 -6.57 25.17
C GLY A 34 7.53 -7.05 25.27
N PHE A 35 7.82 -8.14 24.56
CA PHE A 35 9.10 -8.85 24.55
C PHE A 35 10.29 -7.89 24.78
N SER A 36 10.84 -7.90 26.00
CA SER A 36 11.80 -6.90 26.45
C SER A 36 13.20 -7.27 25.98
N ILE A 37 13.42 -7.19 24.67
CA ILE A 37 14.70 -7.53 24.01
C ILE A 37 15.85 -6.75 24.67
N PHE A 38 15.60 -5.49 25.05
CA PHE A 38 16.52 -4.67 25.84
C PHE A 38 16.81 -5.25 27.23
N GLY A 39 15.79 -5.76 27.94
CA GLY A 39 15.98 -6.34 29.27
C GLY A 39 16.67 -7.71 29.24
N LEU A 40 16.52 -8.49 28.17
CA LEU A 40 17.30 -9.72 27.96
C LEU A 40 18.76 -9.40 27.64
N LEU A 41 18.99 -8.35 26.85
CA LEU A 41 20.33 -7.87 26.54
C LEU A 41 21.02 -7.32 27.80
N GLU A 42 20.33 -6.51 28.60
CA GLU A 42 20.82 -5.96 29.88
C GLU A 42 21.23 -7.08 30.85
N LYS A 43 20.40 -8.13 30.96
CA LYS A 43 20.67 -9.29 31.83
C LYS A 43 21.89 -10.11 31.39
N TYR A 44 22.17 -10.19 30.10
CA TYR A 44 23.28 -11.01 29.57
C TYR A 44 24.56 -10.21 29.37
N ALA A 45 24.45 -8.93 29.02
CA ALA A 45 25.56 -8.07 28.66
C ALA A 45 26.18 -7.33 29.85
N SER A 46 25.62 -7.45 31.07
CA SER A 46 26.15 -6.81 32.31
C SER A 46 26.59 -5.36 32.07
N VAL A 47 25.75 -4.61 31.35
CA VAL A 47 26.09 -3.28 30.86
C VAL A 47 26.43 -2.37 32.05
N ASP A 48 25.70 -2.49 33.16
CA ASP A 48 25.97 -1.73 34.39
C ASP A 48 27.38 -1.97 34.95
N ALA A 49 27.85 -3.21 35.01
CA ALA A 49 29.21 -3.52 35.49
C ALA A 49 30.30 -2.97 34.55
N LEU A 50 30.07 -3.01 33.22
CA LEU A 50 30.97 -2.43 32.22
C LEU A 50 31.00 -0.90 32.25
N PHE A 51 29.92 -0.24 32.70
CA PHE A 51 29.83 1.22 32.80
C PHE A 51 30.33 1.74 34.16
N GLU A 52 30.17 1.00 35.26
CA GLU A 52 30.72 1.36 36.57
C GLU A 52 32.25 1.19 36.65
N GLU A 53 32.79 0.12 36.07
CA GLU A 53 34.25 -0.15 36.06
C GLU A 53 35.00 0.55 34.90
N GLY A 54 34.23 1.17 33.99
CA GLY A 54 34.74 1.83 32.78
C GLY A 54 35.05 0.84 31.66
N VAL A 55 34.53 1.13 30.45
CA VAL A 55 34.70 0.24 29.29
C VAL A 55 36.19 0.09 28.95
N PRO A 56 36.78 -1.12 28.98
CA PRO A 56 38.18 -1.29 28.64
C PRO A 56 38.42 -0.91 27.17
N LEU A 57 39.34 0.03 26.94
CA LEU A 57 39.66 0.60 25.62
C LEU A 57 39.96 -0.46 24.54
N LYS A 58 40.38 -1.66 24.95
CA LYS A 58 40.66 -2.80 24.08
C LYS A 58 39.42 -3.35 23.36
N TYR A 59 38.24 -3.25 23.96
CA TYR A 59 36.99 -3.79 23.39
C TYR A 59 36.17 -2.73 22.64
N LEU A 60 36.44 -1.45 22.90
CA LEU A 60 35.78 -0.31 22.27
C LEU A 60 35.72 -0.38 20.73
N PRO A 61 36.82 -0.67 19.99
CA PRO A 61 36.75 -0.77 18.53
C PRO A 61 35.88 -1.92 18.03
N ARG A 62 35.79 -3.03 18.79
CA ARG A 62 34.98 -4.19 18.42
C ARG A 62 33.48 -3.93 18.63
N ILE A 63 33.12 -3.24 19.70
CA ILE A 63 31.73 -2.85 19.96
C ILE A 63 31.27 -1.82 18.90
N LEU A 64 32.13 -0.84 18.59
CA LEU A 64 31.84 0.16 17.55
C LEU A 64 31.63 -0.48 16.18
N PHE A 65 32.41 -1.49 15.83
CA PHE A 65 32.23 -2.25 14.60
C PHE A 65 30.86 -2.96 14.56
N LEU A 66 30.44 -3.60 15.66
CA LEU A 66 29.15 -4.28 15.74
C LEU A 66 27.97 -3.29 15.69
N THR A 67 28.06 -2.15 16.37
CA THR A 67 27.03 -1.11 16.26
C THR A 67 26.97 -0.53 14.85
N ALA A 68 28.11 -0.30 14.20
CA ALA A 68 28.14 0.12 12.80
C ALA A 68 27.46 -0.89 11.86
N LEU A 69 27.74 -2.19 12.01
CA LEU A 69 27.06 -3.24 11.26
C LEU A 69 25.54 -3.26 11.51
N THR A 70 25.13 -3.06 12.77
CA THR A 70 23.71 -3.04 13.14
C THR A 70 23.00 -1.84 12.50
N LEU A 71 23.61 -0.65 12.54
CA LEU A 71 23.09 0.54 11.86
C LEU A 71 23.02 0.34 10.34
N PHE A 72 24.06 -0.25 9.76
CA PHE A 72 24.09 -0.57 8.33
C PHE A 72 22.96 -1.54 7.96
N TYR A 73 22.69 -2.55 8.78
CA TYR A 73 21.61 -3.51 8.57
C TYR A 73 20.23 -2.84 8.61
N ILE A 74 19.96 -2.01 9.63
CA ILE A 74 18.71 -1.26 9.75
C ILE A 74 18.53 -0.33 8.55
N GLY A 75 19.60 0.36 8.14
CA GLY A 75 19.60 1.23 6.96
C GLY A 75 19.25 0.49 5.67
N ASN A 76 19.88 -0.68 5.44
CA ASN A 76 19.58 -1.52 4.27
C ASN A 76 18.15 -2.04 4.29
N THR A 77 17.64 -2.44 5.46
CA THR A 77 16.26 -2.90 5.60
C THR A 77 15.27 -1.82 5.20
N HIS A 78 15.49 -0.58 5.65
CA HIS A 78 14.63 0.55 5.29
C HIS A 78 14.71 0.89 3.79
N TYR A 79 15.89 0.72 3.18
CA TYR A 79 16.03 0.85 1.73
C TYR A 79 15.28 -0.25 0.97
N ALA A 80 15.37 -1.50 1.43
CA ALA A 80 14.66 -2.63 0.84
C ALA A 80 13.14 -2.44 0.90
N GLU A 81 12.59 -1.97 2.02
CA GLU A 81 11.15 -1.67 2.13
C GLU A 81 10.70 -0.59 1.13
N LYS A 82 11.49 0.46 0.95
CA LYS A 82 11.18 1.52 -0.02
C LYS A 82 11.19 0.97 -1.43
N THR A 83 12.18 0.16 -1.77
CA THR A 83 12.30 -0.48 -3.08
C THR A 83 11.15 -1.44 -3.33
N LEU A 84 10.78 -2.26 -2.34
CA LEU A 84 9.65 -3.18 -2.44
C LEU A 84 8.35 -2.43 -2.73
N ARG A 85 8.05 -1.35 -2.00
CA ARG A 85 6.87 -0.50 -2.27
C ARG A 85 6.88 0.12 -3.67
N ARG A 86 8.06 0.42 -4.24
CA ARG A 86 8.16 0.92 -5.62
C ARG A 86 7.87 -0.18 -6.63
N ILE A 87 8.42 -1.38 -6.40
CA ILE A 87 8.18 -2.55 -7.25
C ILE A 87 6.69 -2.86 -7.30
N ASP A 88 6.02 -2.87 -6.14
CA ASP A 88 4.57 -3.14 -6.08
C ASP A 88 3.76 -2.13 -6.88
N LYS A 89 4.08 -0.83 -6.77
CA LYS A 89 3.40 0.22 -7.56
C LYS A 89 3.61 0.05 -9.05
N VAL A 90 4.85 -0.11 -9.49
CA VAL A 90 5.19 -0.26 -10.91
C VAL A 90 4.54 -1.53 -11.48
N LYS A 91 4.45 -2.60 -10.69
CA LYS A 91 3.78 -3.83 -11.09
C LYS A 91 2.30 -3.59 -11.36
N VAL A 92 1.59 -2.91 -10.45
CA VAL A 92 0.17 -2.55 -10.63
C VAL A 92 0.00 -1.69 -11.89
N GLU A 93 0.82 -0.65 -12.06
CA GLU A 93 0.77 0.22 -13.24
C GLU A 93 0.98 -0.57 -14.55
N THR A 94 1.87 -1.57 -14.54
CA THR A 94 2.13 -2.43 -15.71
C THR A 94 0.97 -3.38 -16.00
N GLU A 95 0.33 -3.91 -14.96
CA GLU A 95 -0.84 -4.78 -15.07
C GLU A 95 -2.05 -3.99 -15.62
N ASP A 96 -2.28 -2.78 -15.12
CA ASP A 96 -3.33 -1.87 -15.61
C ASP A 96 -3.10 -1.52 -17.09
N LEU A 97 -1.87 -1.11 -17.45
CA LEU A 97 -1.54 -0.77 -18.84
C LEU A 97 -1.69 -1.98 -19.78
N ARG A 98 -1.40 -3.18 -19.29
CA ARG A 98 -1.60 -4.43 -20.05
C ARG A 98 -3.08 -4.72 -20.26
N ALA A 99 -3.93 -4.47 -19.28
CA ALA A 99 -5.37 -4.62 -19.40
C ALA A 99 -5.95 -3.64 -20.44
N ASP A 100 -5.52 -2.38 -20.38
CA ASP A 100 -5.93 -1.34 -21.34
C ASP A 100 -5.51 -1.70 -22.77
N TYR A 101 -4.25 -2.11 -22.96
CA TYR A 101 -3.77 -2.55 -24.27
C TYR A 101 -4.59 -3.72 -24.81
N THR A 102 -4.91 -4.70 -23.95
CA THR A 102 -5.65 -5.89 -24.38
C THR A 102 -7.07 -5.53 -24.80
N THR A 103 -7.73 -4.65 -24.05
CA THR A 103 -9.06 -4.12 -24.38
C THR A 103 -9.03 -3.34 -25.69
N LEU A 104 -8.14 -2.35 -25.81
CA LEU A 104 -8.01 -1.53 -27.01
C LEU A 104 -7.67 -2.35 -28.25
N LYS A 105 -6.81 -3.37 -28.09
CA LYS A 105 -6.49 -4.31 -29.17
C LYS A 105 -7.73 -5.10 -29.60
N SER A 106 -8.54 -5.57 -28.65
CA SER A 106 -9.78 -6.28 -28.97
C SER A 106 -10.73 -5.39 -29.78
N ASP A 107 -10.93 -4.15 -29.35
CA ASP A 107 -11.78 -3.18 -30.04
C ASP A 107 -11.26 -2.87 -31.45
N TYR A 108 -9.94 -2.69 -31.60
CA TYR A 108 -9.31 -2.51 -32.90
C TYR A 108 -9.48 -3.72 -33.81
N MET A 109 -9.29 -4.93 -33.27
CA MET A 109 -9.48 -6.17 -34.02
C MET A 109 -10.95 -6.34 -34.44
N GLU A 110 -11.90 -5.93 -33.61
CA GLU A 110 -13.32 -5.93 -33.95
C GLU A 110 -13.65 -4.93 -35.04
N ALA A 111 -13.19 -3.69 -34.92
CA ALA A 111 -13.37 -2.65 -35.93
C ALA A 111 -12.70 -2.99 -37.28
N SER A 112 -11.61 -3.76 -37.26
CA SER A 112 -10.91 -4.22 -38.47
C SER A 112 -11.45 -5.53 -39.06
N LYS A 113 -12.47 -6.16 -38.45
CA LYS A 113 -13.15 -7.30 -39.07
C LYS A 113 -13.78 -6.89 -40.41
N GLN A 114 -13.60 -7.71 -41.43
CA GLN A 114 -14.15 -7.46 -42.77
C GLN A 114 -15.65 -7.20 -42.76
N SER A 115 -16.41 -7.91 -41.92
CA SER A 115 -17.86 -7.71 -41.76
C SER A 115 -18.24 -6.36 -41.16
N GLU A 116 -17.47 -5.87 -40.17
CA GLU A 116 -17.71 -4.56 -39.55
C GLU A 116 -17.30 -3.43 -40.50
N VAL A 117 -16.16 -3.59 -41.19
CA VAL A 117 -15.73 -2.64 -42.23
C VAL A 117 -16.76 -2.58 -43.36
N ALA A 118 -17.21 -3.71 -43.91
CA ALA A 118 -18.22 -3.79 -44.95
C ALA A 118 -19.54 -3.11 -44.53
N ARG A 119 -19.98 -3.34 -43.28
CA ARG A 119 -21.17 -2.68 -42.72
C ARG A 119 -21.00 -1.17 -42.61
N ASN A 120 -19.82 -0.69 -42.21
CA ASN A 120 -19.53 0.74 -42.08
C ASN A 120 -19.41 1.46 -43.45
N VAL A 121 -18.96 0.77 -44.50
CA VAL A 121 -18.85 1.33 -45.86
C VAL A 121 -20.07 1.07 -46.75
N ALA A 122 -21.04 0.26 -46.30
CA ALA A 122 -22.31 0.05 -46.98
C ALA A 122 -23.05 1.36 -47.40
N PRO A 123 -23.14 2.42 -46.58
CA PRO A 123 -23.75 3.69 -47.01
C PRO A 123 -22.96 4.41 -48.11
N LEU A 124 -21.70 4.05 -48.35
CA LEU A 124 -20.89 4.56 -49.46
C LEU A 124 -21.06 3.72 -50.75
N GLY A 125 -21.87 2.66 -50.72
CA GLY A 125 -22.14 1.79 -51.86
C GLY A 125 -20.99 0.84 -52.21
N LEU A 126 -20.05 0.62 -51.29
CA LEU A 126 -18.93 -0.29 -51.48
C LEU A 126 -19.32 -1.72 -51.04
N GLU A 127 -19.06 -2.70 -51.90
CA GLU A 127 -19.36 -4.12 -51.66
C GLU A 127 -18.08 -4.96 -51.53
N GLU A 128 -18.16 -6.05 -50.75
CA GLU A 128 -17.05 -6.97 -50.54
C GLU A 128 -16.82 -7.86 -51.78
N SER A 129 -15.56 -7.97 -52.20
CA SER A 129 -15.17 -8.85 -53.32
C SER A 129 -15.18 -10.31 -52.88
N SER A 130 -16.27 -11.02 -53.18
CA SER A 130 -16.42 -12.46 -52.86
C SER A 130 -15.64 -13.38 -53.81
N SER A 131 -15.24 -12.90 -54.98
CA SER A 131 -14.42 -13.64 -55.93
C SER A 131 -12.92 -13.35 -55.75
N PRO A 132 -12.05 -14.38 -55.78
CA PRO A 132 -10.61 -14.17 -55.77
C PRO A 132 -10.16 -13.41 -57.03
N PRO A 133 -9.12 -12.55 -56.93
CA PRO A 133 -8.62 -11.78 -58.06
C PRO A 133 -8.00 -12.70 -59.12
N TYR A 134 -8.20 -12.35 -60.39
CA TYR A 134 -7.59 -13.07 -61.50
C TYR A 134 -6.07 -12.80 -61.52
N GLN A 135 -5.27 -13.85 -61.41
CA GLN A 135 -3.83 -13.75 -61.61
C GLN A 135 -3.56 -13.67 -63.12
N VAL A 136 -3.13 -12.50 -63.59
CA VAL A 136 -2.66 -12.32 -64.97
C VAL A 136 -1.26 -12.92 -65.06
N ILE A 137 -1.16 -14.11 -65.62
CA ILE A 137 0.12 -14.75 -65.93
C ILE A 137 0.54 -14.20 -67.29
N VAL A 138 1.55 -13.34 -67.32
CA VAL A 138 2.17 -12.91 -68.59
C VAL A 138 3.13 -14.03 -69.01
N PRO A 139 2.88 -14.74 -70.13
CA PRO A 139 3.83 -15.71 -70.63
C PRO A 139 5.12 -14.99 -71.02
N ALA A 140 6.24 -15.44 -70.46
CA ALA A 140 7.56 -15.09 -70.95
C ALA A 140 7.77 -15.88 -72.25
N ASP A 141 7.37 -15.28 -73.38
CA ASP A 141 7.89 -15.50 -74.74
C ASP A 141 6.80 -15.18 -75.77
N GLU A 142 6.67 -13.91 -76.14
CA GLU A 142 6.64 -13.54 -77.56
C GLU A 142 7.56 -12.33 -77.72
N TYR A 143 8.49 -12.47 -78.67
CA TYR A 143 9.57 -11.55 -79.04
C TYR A 143 9.10 -10.14 -79.39
#